data_AF-A0A512TI95-F1
#
_entry.id   AF-A0A512TI95-F1
#
_cell.length_a   1.000
_cell.length_b   1.000
_cell.length_c   1.000
_cell.angle_alpha   90.00
_cell.angle_beta   90.00
_cell.angle_gamma   90.00
#
_symmetry.space_group_name_H-M   'P 1'
#
loop_
_entity.id
_entity.type
_entity.pdbx_description
1 polymer ?
#
loop_
_entity_poly.entity_id
_entity_poly.type
_entity_poly.pdbx_seq_one_letter_code
_entity_poly.pdbx_strand_id
1 'polypeptide(L)'
;MKKRSLLKLFTTATILFSITAINSTAAYAQWRKDNTGWWYSEGNSWSTGWRFIDSNWYFFESNGYMKTGWLLDNGIWYYLHSSGEMASDTVLIDGKYSTFDASGKWTGYLNTTNNTSSSNTLLSKAEFSSIVCDKMHELVNNHRKSNGIKELNIDKNLDQSAYLKSKHLIDNNYFAHDYSGQSFSDLVYSLSGQKINGENIAQNYLTESSYTRSSAQDLANRLFNSWKESSGHNQNMLRESFSSFGFGFEIASNGYVYATQHFRID
;
A
#
# COMPACT_ATOMS: atom_id res chain seq x y z
N MET A 1 -47.01 78.23 49.62
CA MET A 1 -45.61 78.72 49.53
C MET A 1 -44.68 77.70 50.19
N LYS A 2 -43.63 77.27 49.47
CA LYS A 2 -42.43 76.50 49.91
C LYS A 2 -42.72 75.05 50.37
N LYS A 3 -41.96 74.02 50.02
CA LYS A 3 -40.65 73.90 49.34
C LYS A 3 -40.54 72.48 48.75
N ARG A 4 -39.95 72.35 47.56
CA ARG A 4 -39.51 71.09 46.94
C ARG A 4 -38.42 70.44 47.81
N SER A 5 -38.42 69.11 47.93
CA SER A 5 -37.20 68.32 47.96
C SER A 5 -37.31 67.16 46.98
N LEU A 6 -36.38 67.15 46.02
CA LEU A 6 -36.07 66.03 45.14
C LEU A 6 -35.33 64.97 45.96
N LEU A 7 -35.67 63.69 45.83
CA LEU A 7 -34.64 62.64 45.80
C LEU A 7 -35.12 61.32 45.18
N LYS A 8 -34.68 61.15 43.92
CA LYS A 8 -34.10 59.94 43.31
C LYS A 8 -34.94 58.66 43.26
N LEU A 9 -35.44 58.40 42.05
CA LEU A 9 -35.71 57.06 41.52
C LEU A 9 -34.55 56.11 41.81
N PHE A 10 -34.86 54.92 42.30
CA PHE A 10 -34.17 53.69 41.90
C PHE A 10 -35.23 52.59 41.74
N THR A 11 -35.75 52.49 40.52
CA THR A 11 -36.36 51.27 40.01
C THR A 11 -35.29 50.18 40.00
N THR A 12 -35.32 49.27 40.98
CA THR A 12 -34.54 48.04 40.88
C THR A 12 -35.26 47.12 39.91
N ALA A 13 -34.91 47.21 38.63
CA ALA A 13 -35.16 46.14 37.69
C ALA A 13 -34.38 44.91 38.16
N THR A 14 -35.07 43.92 38.70
CA THR A 14 -34.53 42.57 38.82
C THR A 14 -34.38 42.03 37.40
N ILE A 15 -33.21 42.23 36.81
CA ILE A 15 -32.78 41.46 35.65
C ILE A 15 -32.64 40.03 36.16
N LEU A 16 -33.64 39.17 35.87
CA LEU A 16 -33.40 37.74 35.84
C LEU A 16 -32.34 37.51 34.77
N PHE A 17 -31.08 37.40 35.18
CA PHE A 17 -30.11 36.62 34.44
C PHE A 17 -30.54 35.15 34.63
N SER A 18 -31.54 34.72 33.86
CA SER A 18 -31.60 33.32 33.48
C SER A 18 -30.34 33.09 32.64
N ILE A 19 -29.25 32.73 33.31
CA ILE A 19 -28.15 32.03 32.67
C ILE A 19 -28.77 30.69 32.28
N THR A 20 -29.46 30.64 31.14
CA THR A 20 -29.38 29.43 30.35
C THR A 20 -27.92 29.32 30.00
N ALA A 21 -27.19 28.56 30.80
CA ALA A 21 -25.97 27.95 30.33
C ALA A 21 -26.42 27.17 29.10
N ILE A 22 -26.23 27.77 27.93
CA ILE A 22 -26.20 27.02 26.70
C ILE A 22 -25.00 26.13 26.94
N ASN A 23 -25.25 24.91 27.42
CA ASN A 23 -24.26 23.86 27.29
C ASN A 23 -24.08 23.78 25.78
N SER A 24 -23.08 24.49 25.24
CA SER A 24 -22.61 24.21 23.91
C SER A 24 -22.10 22.79 24.03
N THR A 25 -22.95 21.82 23.67
CA THR A 25 -22.49 20.47 23.44
C THR A 25 -21.38 20.66 22.42
N ALA A 26 -20.12 20.52 22.87
CA ALA A 26 -18.99 20.51 21.96
C ALA A 26 -19.40 19.57 20.83
N ALA A 27 -19.39 20.07 19.59
CA ALA A 27 -19.72 19.25 18.44
C ALA A 27 -18.70 18.12 18.40
N TYR A 28 -19.03 16.97 18.99
CA TYR A 28 -18.10 15.86 19.13
C TYR A 28 -17.92 15.24 17.75
N ALA A 29 -16.80 15.59 17.13
CA ALA A 29 -16.36 14.97 15.92
C ALA A 29 -15.81 13.57 16.25
N GLN A 30 -16.34 12.52 15.62
CA GLN A 30 -15.96 11.15 15.95
C GLN A 30 -16.22 10.19 14.78
N TRP A 31 -15.35 9.19 14.68
CA TRP A 31 -15.52 8.05 13.80
C TRP A 31 -16.68 7.16 14.26
N ARG A 32 -17.48 6.71 13.31
CA ARG A 32 -18.60 5.79 13.52
C ARG A 32 -18.61 4.74 12.40
N LYS A 33 -19.18 3.57 12.66
CA LYS A 33 -19.24 2.44 11.72
C LYS A 33 -20.55 1.68 11.81
N ASP A 34 -21.03 1.20 10.68
CA ASP A 34 -22.17 0.28 10.55
C ASP A 34 -21.85 -0.81 9.51
N ASN A 35 -22.87 -1.50 9.02
CA ASN A 35 -22.71 -2.57 8.02
C ASN A 35 -22.35 -2.04 6.62
N THR A 36 -22.58 -0.76 6.35
CA THR A 36 -22.30 -0.12 5.06
C THR A 36 -20.86 0.40 5.03
N GLY A 37 -20.38 1.00 6.14
CA GLY A 37 -19.01 1.50 6.19
C GLY A 37 -18.72 2.42 7.38
N TRP A 38 -17.57 3.09 7.30
CA TRP A 38 -17.16 4.12 8.25
C TRP A 38 -17.69 5.48 7.84
N TRP A 39 -18.05 6.35 8.80
CA TRP A 39 -18.31 7.77 8.58
C TRP A 39 -17.77 8.60 9.74
N TYR A 40 -17.68 9.91 9.54
CA TYR A 40 -17.24 10.84 10.58
C TYR A 40 -18.37 11.82 10.90
N SER A 41 -18.91 11.75 12.11
CA SER A 41 -19.95 12.69 12.56
C SER A 41 -19.31 14.02 12.92
N GLU A 42 -19.92 15.13 12.50
CA GLU A 42 -19.56 16.51 12.85
C GLU A 42 -20.80 17.18 13.47
N GLY A 43 -20.88 17.20 14.81
CA GLY A 43 -22.06 17.69 15.53
C GLY A 43 -23.30 16.83 15.27
N ASN A 44 -24.37 17.45 14.74
CA ASN A 44 -25.61 16.75 14.38
C ASN A 44 -25.64 16.26 12.91
N SER A 45 -24.51 16.35 12.20
CA SER A 45 -24.38 15.98 10.78
C SER A 45 -23.22 15.00 10.57
N TRP A 46 -23.02 14.55 9.32
CA TRP A 46 -21.85 13.78 8.89
C TRP A 46 -20.97 14.58 7.93
N SER A 47 -19.71 14.16 7.85
CA SER A 47 -18.71 14.70 6.92
C SER A 47 -19.00 14.30 5.48
N THR A 48 -18.70 15.19 4.55
CA THR A 48 -18.69 14.94 3.10
C THR A 48 -17.50 15.63 2.46
N GLY A 49 -16.95 15.03 1.40
CA GLY A 49 -15.74 15.49 0.71
C GLY A 49 -14.47 15.26 1.54
N TRP A 50 -13.43 16.01 1.22
CA TRP A 50 -12.13 15.95 1.90
C TRP A 50 -12.23 16.44 3.35
N ARG A 51 -11.61 15.70 4.27
CA ARG A 51 -11.44 16.06 5.68
C ARG A 51 -10.06 15.69 6.18
N PHE A 52 -9.47 16.61 6.93
CA PHE A 52 -8.20 16.39 7.62
C PHE A 52 -8.49 16.02 9.08
N ILE A 53 -8.23 14.77 9.45
CA ILE A 53 -8.57 14.19 10.75
C ILE A 53 -7.32 13.47 11.27
N ASP A 54 -6.92 13.76 12.50
CA ASP A 54 -5.78 13.12 13.17
C ASP A 54 -4.50 13.07 12.30
N SER A 55 -4.19 14.20 11.66
CA SER A 55 -3.03 14.40 10.77
C SER A 55 -3.08 13.72 9.40
N ASN A 56 -4.21 13.13 9.03
CA ASN A 56 -4.38 12.44 7.74
C ASN A 56 -5.57 13.01 6.96
N TRP A 57 -5.49 12.94 5.63
CA TRP A 57 -6.60 13.28 4.75
C TRP A 57 -7.48 12.06 4.48
N TYR A 58 -8.79 12.25 4.54
CA TYR A 58 -9.82 11.27 4.23
C TYR A 58 -10.82 11.88 3.25
N PHE A 59 -11.51 11.03 2.49
CA PHE A 59 -12.61 11.47 1.63
C PHE A 59 -13.91 10.78 2.02
N PHE A 60 -14.98 11.53 2.20
CA PHE A 60 -16.33 11.02 2.46
C PHE A 60 -17.23 11.25 1.25
N GLU A 61 -17.90 10.21 0.77
CA GLU A 61 -18.84 10.32 -0.33
C GLU A 61 -20.08 11.14 0.07
N SER A 62 -20.93 11.52 -0.89
CA SER A 62 -22.11 12.36 -0.61
C SER A 62 -23.12 11.71 0.34
N ASN A 63 -23.09 10.38 0.47
CA ASN A 63 -23.88 9.62 1.44
C ASN A 63 -23.26 9.59 2.85
N GLY A 64 -22.10 10.23 3.04
CA GLY A 64 -21.40 10.34 4.32
C GLY A 64 -20.39 9.23 4.61
N TYR A 65 -20.33 8.17 3.81
CA TYR A 65 -19.40 7.06 4.06
C TYR A 65 -18.00 7.35 3.52
N MET A 66 -16.99 6.89 4.26
CA MET A 66 -15.58 7.03 3.95
C MET A 66 -15.24 6.20 2.70
N LYS A 67 -14.57 6.84 1.75
CA LYS A 67 -14.08 6.21 0.54
C LYS A 67 -12.73 5.55 0.77
N THR A 68 -12.53 4.39 0.16
CA THR A 68 -11.24 3.71 0.01
C THR A 68 -10.99 3.44 -1.47
N GLY A 69 -9.74 3.15 -1.83
CA GLY A 69 -9.31 2.92 -3.21
C GLY A 69 -9.17 4.21 -4.03
N TRP A 70 -9.22 4.08 -5.35
CA TRP A 70 -9.05 5.20 -6.28
C TRP A 70 -10.22 6.20 -6.23
N LEU A 71 -9.87 7.48 -6.25
CA LEU A 71 -10.81 8.61 -6.30
C LEU A 71 -10.40 9.55 -7.43
N LEU A 72 -11.36 9.90 -8.29
CA LEU A 72 -11.22 10.99 -9.25
C LEU A 72 -12.00 12.20 -8.75
N ASP A 73 -11.31 13.26 -8.35
CA ASP A 73 -11.91 14.51 -7.87
C ASP A 73 -11.38 15.69 -8.70
N ASN A 74 -12.28 16.48 -9.29
CA ASN A 74 -11.95 17.60 -10.18
C ASN A 74 -10.91 17.28 -11.28
N GLY A 75 -10.97 16.07 -11.85
CA GLY A 75 -10.04 15.63 -12.90
C GLY A 75 -8.66 15.20 -12.39
N ILE A 76 -8.47 15.16 -11.07
CA ILE A 76 -7.24 14.70 -10.42
C ILE A 76 -7.50 13.35 -9.74
N TRP A 77 -6.61 12.40 -9.97
CA TRP A 77 -6.65 11.10 -9.31
C TRP A 77 -5.97 11.14 -7.95
N TYR A 78 -6.57 10.46 -6.99
CA TYR A 78 -6.07 10.23 -5.63
C TYR A 78 -6.27 8.76 -5.29
N TYR A 79 -5.57 8.28 -4.27
CA TYR A 79 -5.78 6.95 -3.71
C TYR A 79 -5.98 7.04 -2.21
N LEU A 80 -6.97 6.32 -1.69
CA LEU A 80 -7.26 6.21 -0.27
C LEU A 80 -6.93 4.77 0.15
N HIS A 81 -6.06 4.60 1.13
CA HIS A 81 -5.70 3.29 1.68
C HIS A 81 -6.93 2.55 2.23
N SER A 82 -6.78 1.27 2.59
CA SER A 82 -7.86 0.51 3.23
C SER A 82 -8.29 1.10 4.59
N SER A 83 -7.39 1.82 5.26
CA SER A 83 -7.67 2.65 6.44
C SER A 83 -8.47 3.92 6.12
N GLY A 84 -8.58 4.31 4.85
CA GLY A 84 -9.20 5.55 4.38
C GLY A 84 -8.25 6.72 4.23
N GLU A 85 -7.03 6.61 4.74
CA GLU A 85 -6.01 7.66 4.66
C GLU A 85 -5.57 7.87 3.21
N MET A 86 -5.46 9.13 2.80
CA MET A 86 -4.98 9.51 1.48
C MET A 86 -3.50 9.13 1.32
N ALA A 87 -3.20 8.46 0.22
CA ALA A 87 -1.84 8.19 -0.21
C ALA A 87 -1.11 9.51 -0.53
N SER A 88 0.13 9.58 -0.08
CA SER A 88 1.14 10.54 -0.53
C SER A 88 2.40 9.78 -0.97
N ASP A 89 3.31 10.45 -1.66
CA ASP A 89 4.56 9.87 -2.13
C ASP A 89 4.36 8.64 -3.03
N THR A 90 5.15 7.59 -2.88
CA THR A 90 5.08 6.41 -3.76
C THR A 90 4.43 5.25 -3.05
N VAL A 91 3.30 4.78 -3.59
CA VAL A 91 2.52 3.67 -3.01
C VAL A 91 2.44 2.52 -4.01
N LEU A 92 2.65 1.29 -3.52
CA LEU A 92 2.40 0.08 -4.30
C LEU A 92 0.89 -0.18 -4.34
N ILE A 93 0.28 -0.03 -5.51
CA ILE A 93 -1.15 -0.23 -5.75
C ILE A 93 -1.28 -1.21 -6.91
N ASP A 94 -1.95 -2.34 -6.68
CA ASP A 94 -2.17 -3.38 -7.69
C ASP A 94 -0.88 -3.82 -8.40
N GLY A 95 0.22 -3.97 -7.63
CA GLY A 95 1.52 -4.40 -8.14
C GLY A 95 2.28 -3.33 -8.95
N LYS A 96 1.81 -2.08 -8.96
CA LYS A 96 2.50 -0.94 -9.60
C LYS A 96 2.76 0.16 -8.59
N TYR A 97 3.99 0.65 -8.56
CA TYR A 97 4.30 1.86 -7.82
C TYR A 97 3.64 3.06 -8.51
N SER A 98 2.69 3.64 -7.82
CA SER A 98 2.00 4.87 -8.19
C SER A 98 2.59 6.02 -7.39
N THR A 99 2.93 7.11 -8.06
CA THR A 99 3.50 8.30 -7.42
C THR A 99 2.41 9.32 -7.19
N PHE A 100 2.44 9.96 -6.03
CA PHE A 100 1.54 11.02 -5.58
C PHE A 100 2.40 12.17 -5.06
N ASP A 101 2.00 13.41 -5.32
CA ASP A 101 2.69 14.57 -4.73
C ASP A 101 2.26 14.78 -3.26
N ALA A 102 2.83 15.78 -2.58
CA ALA A 102 2.52 16.08 -1.18
C ALA A 102 1.04 16.47 -0.92
N SER A 103 0.29 16.79 -1.98
CA SER A 103 -1.16 17.04 -1.91
C SER A 103 -2.00 15.79 -2.18
N GLY A 104 -1.36 14.63 -2.40
CA GLY A 104 -2.00 13.36 -2.72
C GLY A 104 -2.44 13.21 -4.17
N LYS A 105 -2.09 14.17 -5.03
CA LYS A 105 -2.40 14.09 -6.46
C LYS A 105 -1.53 13.02 -7.11
N TRP A 106 -2.15 12.06 -7.78
CA TRP A 106 -1.48 11.04 -8.57
C TRP A 106 -0.74 11.68 -9.75
N THR A 107 0.56 11.40 -9.84
CA THR A 107 1.46 11.89 -10.89
C THR A 107 1.80 10.82 -11.93
N GLY A 108 1.32 9.59 -11.75
CA GLY A 108 1.45 8.49 -12.69
C GLY A 108 1.99 7.21 -12.07
N TYR A 109 2.24 6.22 -12.91
CA TYR A 109 3.05 5.08 -12.52
C TYR A 109 4.53 5.44 -12.61
N LEU A 110 5.32 4.88 -11.71
CA LEU A 110 6.76 4.99 -11.74
C LEU A 110 7.31 4.32 -13.03
N ASN A 111 7.75 5.13 -13.99
CA ASN A 111 8.27 4.65 -15.28
C ASN A 111 9.75 4.25 -15.18
N THR A 112 10.05 2.94 -15.29
CA THR A 112 11.42 2.40 -15.27
C THR A 112 12.16 2.46 -16.61
N THR A 113 11.53 2.97 -17.68
CA THR A 113 12.09 2.97 -19.05
C THR A 113 13.09 4.09 -19.38
N ASN A 114 13.45 4.95 -18.42
CA ASN A 114 14.52 5.93 -18.65
C ASN A 114 15.89 5.26 -18.50
N ASN A 115 16.42 4.81 -19.63
CA ASN A 115 17.77 4.30 -19.83
C ASN A 115 18.82 5.43 -19.82
N THR A 116 18.66 6.40 -18.91
CA THR A 116 19.52 7.59 -18.78
C THR A 116 19.81 8.00 -17.32
N SER A 117 19.32 7.28 -16.31
CA SER A 117 19.85 7.44 -14.95
C SER A 117 21.19 6.72 -14.85
N SER A 118 22.26 7.49 -14.65
CA SER A 118 23.62 6.98 -14.48
C SER A 118 23.65 5.83 -13.45
N SER A 119 24.43 4.79 -13.75
CA SER A 119 24.50 3.51 -13.01
C SER A 119 24.74 3.63 -11.50
N ASN A 120 25.11 4.82 -11.01
CA ASN A 120 25.47 5.14 -9.63
C ASN A 120 24.53 6.14 -8.95
N THR A 121 23.42 6.54 -9.58
CA THR A 121 22.41 7.37 -8.88
C THR A 121 21.64 6.53 -7.88
N LEU A 122 21.46 7.05 -6.66
CA LEU A 122 20.64 6.42 -5.63
C LEU A 122 19.17 6.45 -6.02
N LEU A 123 18.52 5.31 -5.87
CA LEU A 123 17.12 5.06 -6.16
C LEU A 123 16.32 5.03 -4.85
N SER A 124 15.05 5.41 -4.94
CA SER A 124 14.08 5.05 -3.91
C SER A 124 13.93 3.52 -3.80
N LYS A 125 13.45 3.03 -2.65
CA LYS A 125 13.14 1.61 -2.46
C LYS A 125 12.15 1.09 -3.50
N ALA A 126 11.19 1.94 -3.91
CA ALA A 126 10.21 1.61 -4.93
C ALA A 126 10.83 1.43 -6.31
N GLU A 127 11.69 2.38 -6.74
CA GLU A 127 12.43 2.27 -8.01
C GLU A 127 13.35 1.07 -8.04
N PHE A 128 14.09 0.84 -6.94
CA PHE A 128 14.94 -0.34 -6.80
C PHE A 128 14.12 -1.63 -6.96
N SER A 129 13.00 -1.74 -6.23
CA SER A 129 12.16 -2.93 -6.25
C SER A 129 11.52 -3.17 -7.62
N SER A 130 11.05 -2.11 -8.29
CA SER A 130 10.51 -2.22 -9.64
C SER A 130 11.55 -2.75 -10.63
N ILE A 131 12.80 -2.27 -10.56
CA ILE A 131 13.88 -2.73 -11.44
C ILE A 131 14.22 -4.20 -11.18
N VAL A 132 14.26 -4.64 -9.92
CA VAL A 132 14.50 -6.06 -9.58
C VAL A 132 13.38 -6.93 -10.15
N CYS A 133 12.11 -6.55 -9.95
CA CYS A 133 10.96 -7.30 -10.45
C CYS A 133 10.92 -7.38 -11.97
N ASP A 134 11.06 -6.24 -12.66
CA ASP A 134 11.10 -6.18 -14.12
C ASP A 134 12.22 -7.07 -14.68
N LYS A 135 13.41 -7.00 -14.06
CA LYS A 135 14.54 -7.83 -14.47
C LYS A 135 14.30 -9.32 -14.21
N MET A 136 13.62 -9.67 -13.13
CA MET A 136 13.27 -11.05 -12.84
C MET A 136 12.26 -11.61 -13.86
N HIS A 137 11.24 -10.83 -14.22
CA HIS A 137 10.29 -11.25 -15.26
C HIS A 137 11.01 -11.52 -16.59
N GLU A 138 11.92 -10.62 -16.99
CA GLU A 138 12.74 -10.76 -18.19
C GLU A 138 13.61 -12.02 -18.14
N LEU A 139 14.34 -12.25 -17.04
CA LEU A 139 15.25 -13.39 -16.88
C LEU A 139 14.52 -14.73 -16.98
N VAL A 140 13.37 -14.86 -16.32
CA VAL A 140 12.57 -16.10 -16.31
C VAL A 140 12.03 -16.40 -17.72
N ASN A 141 11.44 -15.43 -18.40
CA ASN A 141 10.90 -15.66 -19.75
C ASN A 141 11.99 -15.85 -20.80
N ASN A 142 13.15 -15.17 -20.69
CA ASN A 142 14.32 -15.44 -21.54
C ASN A 142 14.86 -16.86 -21.33
N HIS A 143 14.83 -17.36 -20.10
CA HIS A 143 15.24 -18.72 -19.79
C HIS A 143 14.27 -19.76 -20.36
N ARG A 144 12.96 -19.53 -20.26
CA ARG A 144 11.97 -20.39 -20.92
C ARG A 144 12.16 -20.41 -22.43
N LYS A 145 12.31 -19.22 -23.04
CA LYS A 145 12.55 -19.07 -24.48
C LYS A 145 13.81 -19.76 -24.95
N SER A 146 14.92 -19.66 -24.21
CA SER A 146 16.19 -20.34 -24.56
C SER A 146 16.12 -21.86 -24.44
N ASN A 147 15.16 -22.38 -23.67
CA ASN A 147 14.84 -23.81 -23.58
C ASN A 147 13.71 -24.24 -24.53
N GLY A 148 13.26 -23.36 -25.44
CA GLY A 148 12.20 -23.68 -26.41
C GLY A 148 10.79 -23.77 -25.82
N ILE A 149 10.59 -23.24 -24.62
CA ILE A 149 9.32 -23.29 -23.89
C ILE A 149 8.61 -21.93 -23.99
N LYS A 150 7.27 -21.96 -24.11
CA LYS A 150 6.43 -20.75 -24.17
C LYS A 150 6.64 -19.87 -22.93
N GLU A 151 6.78 -18.56 -23.15
CA GLU A 151 6.81 -17.56 -22.09
C GLU A 151 5.56 -17.61 -21.20
N LEU A 152 5.72 -17.31 -19.93
CA LEU A 152 4.61 -17.18 -18.97
C LEU A 152 4.05 -15.76 -19.05
N ASN A 153 2.74 -15.63 -18.88
CA ASN A 153 2.12 -14.34 -18.65
C ASN A 153 2.60 -13.77 -17.30
N ILE A 154 2.93 -12.49 -17.28
CA ILE A 154 3.24 -11.79 -16.04
C ILE A 154 1.92 -11.41 -15.37
N ASP A 155 1.65 -11.95 -14.18
CA ASP A 155 0.44 -11.67 -13.41
C ASP A 155 0.76 -10.77 -12.20
N LYS A 156 0.18 -9.57 -12.20
CA LYS A 156 0.39 -8.57 -11.15
C LYS A 156 -0.24 -8.92 -9.80
N ASN A 157 -1.30 -9.72 -9.79
CA ASN A 157 -1.82 -10.27 -8.56
C ASN A 157 -0.85 -11.32 -7.98
N LEU A 158 -0.16 -12.06 -8.84
CA LEU A 158 0.89 -12.98 -8.39
C LEU A 158 2.13 -12.25 -7.89
N ASP A 159 2.53 -11.13 -8.51
CA ASP A 159 3.61 -10.26 -7.97
C ASP A 159 3.28 -9.81 -6.54
N GLN A 160 2.06 -9.32 -6.32
CA GLN A 160 1.60 -8.91 -4.98
C GLN A 160 1.56 -10.08 -4.00
N SER A 161 1.09 -11.26 -4.42
CA SER A 161 1.05 -12.44 -3.57
C SER A 161 2.45 -12.90 -3.14
N ALA A 162 3.44 -12.82 -4.04
CA ALA A 162 4.83 -13.16 -3.76
C ALA A 162 5.50 -12.14 -2.82
N TYR A 163 5.18 -10.85 -2.97
CA TYR A 163 5.59 -9.82 -2.02
C TYR A 163 5.05 -10.11 -0.61
N LEU A 164 3.75 -10.39 -0.49
CA LEU A 164 3.11 -10.68 0.80
C LEU A 164 3.71 -11.93 1.47
N LYS A 165 4.00 -12.98 0.69
CA LYS A 165 4.72 -14.16 1.19
C LYS A 165 6.13 -13.80 1.66
N SER A 166 6.89 -13.01 0.89
CA SER A 166 8.24 -12.55 1.28
C SER A 166 8.23 -11.72 2.57
N LYS A 167 7.27 -10.81 2.70
CA LYS A 167 7.06 -10.03 3.92
C LYS A 167 6.69 -10.92 5.10
N HIS A 168 5.80 -11.90 4.89
CA HIS A 168 5.41 -12.84 5.94
C HIS A 168 6.58 -13.70 6.44
N LEU A 169 7.52 -14.09 5.56
CA LEU A 169 8.76 -14.79 5.95
C LEU A 169 9.59 -13.97 6.93
N ILE A 170 9.72 -12.67 6.69
CA ILE A 170 10.44 -11.73 7.55
C ILE A 170 9.68 -11.51 8.87
N ASP A 171 8.40 -11.14 8.78
CA ASP A 171 7.58 -10.76 9.93
C ASP A 171 7.46 -11.91 10.95
N ASN A 172 7.56 -13.16 10.50
CA ASN A 172 7.46 -14.36 11.33
C ASN A 172 8.79 -15.10 11.51
N ASN A 173 9.90 -14.52 11.05
CA ASN A 173 11.26 -15.02 11.22
C ASN A 173 11.43 -16.52 10.85
N TYR A 174 11.03 -16.89 9.63
CA TYR A 174 11.21 -18.25 9.11
C TYR A 174 11.56 -18.25 7.63
N PHE A 175 12.09 -19.38 7.16
CA PHE A 175 12.39 -19.59 5.74
C PHE A 175 11.93 -20.97 5.29
N ALA A 176 10.64 -21.09 4.97
CA ALA A 176 10.03 -22.31 4.48
C ALA A 176 8.79 -22.02 3.60
N HIS A 177 8.40 -23.00 2.80
CA HIS A 177 7.18 -22.95 1.98
C HIS A 177 5.92 -22.94 2.87
N ASP A 178 5.86 -23.86 3.81
CA ASP A 178 4.74 -24.03 4.73
C ASP A 178 4.96 -23.26 6.04
N TYR A 179 3.88 -22.93 6.76
CA TYR A 179 3.97 -22.26 8.05
C TYR A 179 2.86 -22.70 9.00
N SER A 180 3.20 -23.03 10.25
CA SER A 180 2.23 -23.39 11.30
C SER A 180 1.23 -24.50 10.89
N GLY A 181 1.69 -25.49 10.12
CA GLY A 181 0.86 -26.60 9.61
C GLY A 181 0.00 -26.25 8.40
N GLN A 182 0.04 -25.01 7.91
CA GLN A 182 -0.63 -24.58 6.70
C GLN A 182 0.28 -24.79 5.48
N SER A 183 -0.27 -25.40 4.42
CA SER A 183 0.43 -25.57 3.14
C SER A 183 0.75 -24.22 2.51
N PHE A 184 1.81 -24.14 1.71
CA PHE A 184 2.20 -22.91 1.01
C PHE A 184 1.04 -22.31 0.19
N SER A 185 0.24 -23.14 -0.48
CA SER A 185 -0.90 -22.68 -1.28
C SER A 185 -2.02 -22.09 -0.42
N ASP A 186 -2.33 -22.71 0.72
CA ASP A 186 -3.36 -22.20 1.63
C ASP A 186 -2.90 -20.91 2.33
N LEU A 187 -1.62 -20.84 2.68
CA LEU A 187 -1.01 -19.65 3.26
C LEU A 187 -1.04 -18.49 2.25
N VAL A 188 -0.63 -18.70 1.02
CA VAL A 188 -0.66 -17.64 0.00
C VAL A 188 -2.09 -17.18 -0.27
N TYR A 189 -3.05 -18.11 -0.26
CA TYR A 189 -4.46 -17.77 -0.38
C TYR A 189 -4.96 -16.93 0.81
N SER A 190 -4.57 -17.25 2.06
CA SER A 190 -4.95 -16.45 3.23
C SER A 190 -4.32 -15.05 3.23
N LEU A 191 -3.10 -14.91 2.70
CA LEU A 191 -2.39 -13.64 2.61
C LEU A 191 -2.92 -12.73 1.49
N SER A 192 -3.27 -13.29 0.34
CA SER A 192 -3.45 -12.52 -0.90
C SER A 192 -4.74 -12.81 -1.69
N GLY A 193 -5.49 -13.84 -1.30
CA GLY A 193 -6.63 -14.36 -2.06
C GLY A 193 -6.24 -15.09 -3.36
N GLN A 194 -4.94 -15.20 -3.67
CA GLN A 194 -4.47 -15.85 -4.90
C GLN A 194 -4.30 -17.36 -4.70
N LYS A 195 -4.77 -18.13 -5.69
CA LYS A 195 -4.46 -19.55 -5.80
C LYS A 195 -3.21 -19.73 -6.64
N ILE A 196 -2.28 -20.53 -6.13
CA ILE A 196 -1.01 -20.82 -6.78
C ILE A 196 -0.81 -22.33 -6.90
N ASN A 197 -0.02 -22.73 -7.90
CA ASN A 197 0.26 -24.13 -8.22
C ASN A 197 1.75 -24.46 -8.11
N GLY A 198 2.61 -23.47 -7.86
CA GLY A 198 4.03 -23.63 -7.63
C GLY A 198 4.61 -22.42 -6.92
N GLU A 199 5.68 -22.65 -6.17
CA GLU A 199 6.40 -21.62 -5.43
C GLU A 199 7.91 -21.87 -5.52
N ASN A 200 8.69 -20.82 -5.75
CA ASN A 200 10.12 -20.78 -5.43
C ASN A 200 10.35 -19.72 -4.37
N ILE A 201 11.20 -19.99 -3.38
CA ILE A 201 11.65 -18.99 -2.40
C ILE A 201 13.17 -18.92 -2.38
N ALA A 202 13.72 -17.75 -2.05
CA ALA A 202 15.16 -17.54 -1.90
C ALA A 202 15.45 -16.53 -0.81
N GLN A 203 16.64 -16.67 -0.22
CA GLN A 203 17.27 -15.62 0.57
C GLN A 203 18.48 -15.07 -0.17
N ASN A 204 18.72 -13.77 -0.02
CA ASN A 204 19.95 -13.12 -0.46
C ASN A 204 20.30 -12.01 0.54
N TYR A 205 21.31 -11.20 0.21
CA TYR A 205 21.74 -10.10 1.06
C TYR A 205 22.03 -8.85 0.22
N LEU A 206 21.73 -7.69 0.79
CA LEU A 206 21.95 -6.37 0.20
C LEU A 206 22.43 -5.39 1.28
N THR A 207 23.46 -4.58 0.98
CA THR A 207 23.91 -3.49 1.87
C THR A 207 23.25 -2.16 1.50
N GLU A 208 22.92 -1.33 2.49
CA GLU A 208 22.15 -0.07 2.33
C GLU A 208 22.80 0.97 1.39
N SER A 209 24.11 0.92 1.17
CA SER A 209 24.82 1.81 0.23
C SER A 209 24.50 1.56 -1.26
N SER A 210 23.56 0.66 -1.55
CA SER A 210 23.48 -0.04 -2.83
C SER A 210 22.08 -0.02 -3.42
N TYR A 211 21.31 1.06 -3.29
CA TYR A 211 20.06 1.18 -4.05
C TYR A 211 20.35 1.90 -5.35
N THR A 212 21.08 1.24 -6.24
CA THR A 212 21.37 1.76 -7.58
C THR A 212 20.74 0.83 -8.61
N ARG A 213 20.66 1.28 -9.86
CA ARG A 213 20.19 0.42 -10.95
C ARG A 213 21.09 -0.82 -11.11
N SER A 214 22.41 -0.66 -10.93
CA SER A 214 23.36 -1.76 -11.05
C SER A 214 23.12 -2.84 -10.01
N SER A 215 22.96 -2.46 -8.75
CA SER A 215 22.72 -3.41 -7.66
C SER A 215 21.34 -4.05 -7.71
N ALA A 216 20.32 -3.34 -8.24
CA ALA A 216 19.01 -3.92 -8.51
C ALA A 216 19.07 -5.04 -9.55
N GLN A 217 19.75 -4.79 -10.68
CA GLN A 217 19.96 -5.81 -11.71
C GLN A 217 20.81 -6.98 -11.21
N ASP A 218 21.86 -6.68 -10.44
CA ASP A 218 22.73 -7.68 -9.82
C ASP A 218 21.95 -8.57 -8.81
N LEU A 219 21.10 -7.98 -7.96
CA LEU A 219 20.23 -8.75 -7.06
C LEU A 219 19.30 -9.70 -7.83
N ALA A 220 18.64 -9.21 -8.90
CA ALA A 220 17.81 -10.05 -9.74
C ALA A 220 18.61 -11.21 -10.37
N ASN A 221 19.81 -10.94 -10.91
CA ASN A 221 20.66 -11.99 -11.47
C ASN A 221 21.08 -13.03 -10.42
N ARG A 222 21.45 -12.61 -9.20
CA ARG A 222 21.81 -13.54 -8.11
C ARG A 222 20.66 -14.44 -7.72
N LEU A 223 19.46 -13.88 -7.54
CA LEU A 223 18.26 -14.64 -7.20
C LEU A 223 17.90 -15.63 -8.32
N PHE A 224 17.88 -15.16 -9.56
CA PHE A 224 17.57 -15.99 -10.72
C PHE A 224 18.55 -17.15 -10.89
N ASN A 225 19.86 -16.88 -10.85
CA ASN A 225 20.89 -17.90 -11.01
C ASN A 225 20.81 -18.95 -9.89
N SER A 226 20.55 -18.53 -8.65
CA SER A 226 20.34 -19.46 -7.53
C SER A 226 19.17 -20.43 -7.80
N TRP A 227 18.06 -19.94 -8.34
CA TRP A 227 16.94 -20.81 -8.73
C TRP A 227 17.25 -21.65 -9.96
N LYS A 228 17.92 -21.11 -10.96
CA LYS A 228 18.27 -21.82 -12.20
C LYS A 228 19.22 -22.99 -11.96
N GLU A 229 20.17 -22.84 -11.04
CA GLU A 229 21.14 -23.88 -10.67
C GLU A 229 20.54 -24.95 -9.75
N SER A 230 19.37 -24.70 -9.17
CA SER A 230 18.66 -25.63 -8.32
C SER A 230 17.63 -26.44 -9.12
N SER A 231 17.76 -27.77 -9.11
CA SER A 231 16.90 -28.65 -9.92
C SER A 231 15.40 -28.44 -9.65
N GLY A 232 14.98 -28.36 -8.39
CA GLY A 232 13.58 -28.17 -8.01
C GLY A 232 13.03 -26.80 -8.42
N HIS A 233 13.79 -25.72 -8.16
CA HIS A 233 13.35 -24.37 -8.50
C HIS A 233 13.33 -24.13 -10.02
N ASN A 234 14.34 -24.65 -10.73
CA ASN A 234 14.43 -24.56 -12.18
C ASN A 234 13.30 -25.36 -12.86
N GLN A 235 12.91 -26.51 -12.30
CA GLN A 235 11.75 -27.26 -12.78
C GLN A 235 10.46 -26.44 -12.72
N ASN A 236 10.23 -25.64 -11.67
CA ASN A 236 9.08 -24.75 -11.62
C ASN A 236 9.13 -23.69 -12.73
N MET A 237 10.29 -23.05 -12.94
CA MET A 237 10.44 -22.03 -14.00
C MET A 237 10.26 -22.59 -15.41
N LEU A 238 10.60 -23.86 -15.65
CA LEU A 238 10.48 -24.51 -16.96
C LEU A 238 9.21 -25.35 -17.12
N ARG A 239 8.35 -25.45 -16.10
CA ARG A 239 7.14 -26.27 -16.19
C ARG A 239 6.19 -25.70 -17.26
N GLU A 240 5.84 -26.52 -18.24
CA GLU A 240 4.97 -26.13 -19.35
C GLU A 240 3.50 -25.97 -18.96
N SER A 241 3.08 -26.66 -17.89
CA SER A 241 1.69 -26.57 -17.41
C SER A 241 1.36 -25.23 -16.77
N PHE A 242 2.37 -24.45 -16.34
CA PHE A 242 2.13 -23.10 -15.83
C PHE A 242 1.90 -22.14 -17.00
N SER A 243 0.91 -21.25 -16.84
CA SER A 243 0.53 -20.23 -17.81
C SER A 243 0.95 -18.83 -17.38
N SER A 244 1.04 -18.59 -16.08
CA SER A 244 1.29 -17.28 -15.48
C SER A 244 2.25 -17.38 -14.28
N PHE A 245 2.99 -16.31 -14.01
CA PHE A 245 3.79 -16.19 -12.79
C PHE A 245 3.85 -14.75 -12.28
N GLY A 246 4.26 -14.63 -11.02
CA GLY A 246 4.64 -13.37 -10.42
C GLY A 246 5.86 -13.53 -9.52
N PHE A 247 6.50 -12.41 -9.21
CA PHE A 247 7.68 -12.31 -8.38
C PHE A 247 7.57 -11.12 -7.44
N GLY A 248 8.01 -11.31 -6.21
CA GLY A 248 8.07 -10.28 -5.20
C GLY A 248 9.15 -10.59 -4.18
N PHE A 249 9.63 -9.56 -3.50
CA PHE A 249 10.64 -9.69 -2.47
C PHE A 249 10.48 -8.60 -1.42
N GLU A 250 11.06 -8.81 -0.25
CA GLU A 250 11.14 -7.80 0.80
C GLU A 250 12.58 -7.80 1.38
N ILE A 251 13.02 -6.61 1.81
CA ILE A 251 14.34 -6.41 2.40
C ILE A 251 14.14 -6.14 3.90
N ALA A 252 14.64 -7.04 4.73
CA ALA A 252 14.64 -6.88 6.17
C ALA A 252 15.61 -5.76 6.59
N SER A 253 15.36 -5.17 7.76
CA SER A 253 16.19 -4.07 8.31
C SER A 253 17.66 -4.43 8.52
N ASN A 254 17.99 -5.72 8.57
CA ASN A 254 19.36 -6.23 8.67
C ASN A 254 20.00 -6.52 7.30
N GLY A 255 19.38 -6.11 6.19
CA GLY A 255 19.90 -6.28 4.82
C GLY A 255 19.59 -7.64 4.17
N TYR A 256 18.94 -8.57 4.88
CA TYR A 256 18.52 -9.83 4.26
C TYR A 256 17.36 -9.60 3.30
N VAL A 257 17.47 -10.19 2.12
CA VAL A 257 16.44 -10.19 1.09
C VAL A 257 15.72 -11.52 1.13
N TYR A 258 14.39 -11.49 1.21
CA TYR A 258 13.53 -12.65 1.05
C TYR A 258 12.77 -12.48 -0.25
N ALA A 259 12.92 -13.43 -1.17
CA ALA A 259 12.29 -13.38 -2.48
C ALA A 259 11.40 -14.59 -2.69
N THR A 260 10.32 -14.39 -3.42
CA THR A 260 9.33 -15.41 -3.74
C THR A 260 8.92 -15.29 -5.20
N GLN A 261 8.68 -16.43 -5.83
CA GLN A 261 8.09 -16.55 -7.16
C GLN A 261 6.90 -17.50 -7.08
N HIS A 262 5.75 -17.06 -7.57
CA HIS A 262 4.53 -17.86 -7.61
C HIS A 262 4.13 -18.19 -9.04
N PHE A 263 3.58 -19.37 -9.24
CA PHE A 263 3.13 -19.86 -10.55
C PHE A 263 1.67 -20.26 -10.49
N ARG A 264 0.94 -20.08 -11.59
CA ARG A 264 -0.45 -20.50 -11.73
C ARG A 264 -0.70 -21.25 -13.04
N ILE A 265 -1.70 -22.12 -12.99
CA ILE A 265 -2.34 -22.77 -14.13
C ILE A 265 -3.69 -22.06 -14.32
N ASP A 266 -3.89 -21.42 -15.48
CA ASP A 266 -5.15 -20.80 -15.89
C ASP A 266 -5.99 -21.75 -16.77
#